data_AF-A0AAX6PUP8-F1
#
_entry.id   AF-A0AAX6PUP8-F1
#
_cell.length_a   1.000
_cell.length_b   1.000
_cell.length_c   1.000
_cell.angle_alpha   90.00
_cell.angle_beta   90.00
_cell.angle_gamma   90.00
#
_symmetry.space_group_name_H-M   'P 1'
#
loop_
_entity.id
_entity.type
_entity.pdbx_description
1 polymer ?
#
loop_
_entity_poly.entity_id
_entity_poly.type
_entity_poly.pdbx_seq_one_letter_code
_entity_poly.pdbx_strand_id
1 'polypeptide(L)'
;MAARWWRWWRGCSWRPAARSPGPGSPGCAGPPGPRAAADARAQMSYFNLVKSITSAFRNVYSISRFHHTTPGVCCCSKTQSDEKYSDPFKLGWRDLKGLYEDIKKELLISTTELKEMSEYHFDGKGKAFRPVIVVLMARACNIHHNNSRDVQAGQRTIALITEMIHTASLVHDDIIDDATSRRGKRTVNKIWGEKKAVLAGDLILSAASIALARIGNTTVISILTQVIEDLVRGEFLQLGSKEDESGRFAHYLEKTFRKTASLIAHSCKAVSVLGCPDPAVHEIAYQYGRNVGIAFQLVDDVLDFTSCSEEMGKPTSADLKLGLATGPVLFACRQFPEMNAMIMRRFSLPGDVDRARQYVLQSDGVQQTTYLAQQYCHQAVREISKLRPSPERDALIQLSEIVLTRQK
;
A
#
# COMPACT_ATOMS: atom_id res chain seq x y z
N MET A 1 -18.85 12.75 -22.88
CA MET A 1 -17.79 13.78 -22.99
C MET A 1 -16.37 13.22 -23.20
N ALA A 2 -16.18 11.89 -23.26
CA ALA A 2 -14.88 11.24 -23.51
C ALA A 2 -14.40 11.22 -24.99
N ALA A 3 -15.20 11.71 -25.95
CA ALA A 3 -14.88 11.63 -27.38
C ALA A 3 -14.14 12.87 -27.95
N ARG A 4 -13.91 13.93 -27.15
CA ARG A 4 -13.27 15.18 -27.63
C ARG A 4 -11.79 15.33 -27.28
N TRP A 5 -11.28 14.60 -26.29
CA TRP A 5 -9.86 14.61 -25.91
C TRP A 5 -8.94 14.03 -27.01
N TRP A 6 -9.43 13.09 -27.82
CA TRP A 6 -8.66 12.43 -28.88
C TRP A 6 -8.47 13.23 -30.18
N ARG A 7 -9.10 14.42 -30.32
CA ARG A 7 -8.97 15.23 -31.55
C ARG A 7 -7.78 16.17 -31.56
N TRP A 8 -7.16 16.46 -30.42
CA TRP A 8 -6.06 17.42 -30.33
C TRP A 8 -4.67 16.79 -30.61
N TRP A 9 -4.54 15.47 -30.49
CA TRP A 9 -3.26 14.75 -30.68
C TRP A 9 -3.01 14.22 -32.11
N ARG A 10 -3.85 14.54 -33.11
CA ARG A 10 -3.67 14.10 -34.52
C ARG A 10 -2.94 15.12 -35.42
N GLY A 11 -2.40 16.21 -34.86
CA GLY A 11 -1.82 17.32 -35.64
C GLY A 11 -0.32 17.25 -35.93
N CYS A 12 0.43 16.36 -35.29
CA CYS A 12 1.89 16.31 -35.43
C CYS A 12 2.34 15.05 -36.18
N SER A 13 2.35 15.11 -37.51
CA SER A 13 2.93 14.07 -38.35
C SER A 13 4.46 14.18 -38.35
N TRP A 14 5.15 13.27 -37.65
CA TRP A 14 6.54 12.94 -37.94
C TRP A 14 6.56 11.83 -39.00
N ARG A 15 7.11 12.12 -40.19
CA ARG A 15 7.38 11.10 -41.23
C ARG A 15 8.76 10.50 -40.99
N PRO A 16 8.92 9.17 -40.90
CA PRO A 16 10.22 8.54 -41.10
C PRO A 16 10.48 8.32 -42.60
N ALA A 17 11.70 8.64 -43.03
CA ALA A 17 12.18 8.42 -44.39
C ALA A 17 12.32 6.91 -44.71
N ALA A 18 12.02 6.58 -45.96
CA ALA A 18 12.06 5.23 -46.53
C ALA A 18 13.50 4.68 -46.67
N ARG A 19 13.66 3.37 -46.47
CA ARG A 19 14.70 2.55 -47.13
C ARG A 19 14.13 1.18 -47.53
N SER A 20 14.48 0.79 -48.75
CA SER A 20 14.02 -0.36 -49.54
C SER A 20 14.59 -1.72 -49.06
N PRO A 21 14.06 -2.86 -49.56
CA PRO A 21 14.32 -4.18 -48.99
C PRO A 21 15.47 -4.94 -49.67
N GLY A 22 16.07 -5.89 -48.93
CA GLY A 22 16.97 -6.92 -49.45
C GLY A 22 16.86 -8.22 -48.62
N PRO A 23 17.16 -9.41 -49.18
CA PRO A 23 16.55 -10.67 -48.76
C PRO A 23 17.48 -11.61 -47.98
N GLY A 24 16.89 -12.56 -47.22
CA GLY A 24 17.45 -13.91 -47.05
C GLY A 24 17.88 -14.36 -45.65
N SER A 25 17.20 -15.42 -45.18
CA SER A 25 17.70 -16.57 -44.41
C SER A 25 17.45 -16.67 -42.89
N PRO A 26 17.14 -17.88 -42.36
CA PRO A 26 16.60 -18.10 -41.02
C PRO A 26 17.70 -18.43 -39.99
N GLY A 27 17.53 -17.99 -38.74
CA GLY A 27 18.50 -18.25 -37.66
C GLY A 27 17.85 -18.34 -36.26
N CYS A 28 17.87 -19.57 -35.73
CA CYS A 28 17.84 -20.04 -34.35
C CYS A 28 17.46 -19.08 -33.20
N ALA A 29 16.40 -19.45 -32.46
CA ALA A 29 16.06 -18.88 -31.15
C ALA A 29 17.08 -19.32 -30.08
N GLY A 30 17.77 -18.35 -29.47
CA GLY A 30 18.55 -18.54 -28.24
C GLY A 30 17.67 -18.42 -26.98
N PRO A 31 18.14 -18.95 -25.81
CA PRO A 31 17.34 -18.98 -24.59
C PRO A 31 17.19 -17.57 -23.97
N PRO A 32 16.12 -17.32 -23.20
CA PRO A 32 15.85 -16.00 -22.64
C PRO A 32 16.88 -15.61 -21.58
N GLY A 33 17.30 -14.34 -21.61
CA GLY A 33 18.30 -13.77 -20.71
C GLY A 33 17.85 -13.65 -19.23
N PRO A 34 18.80 -13.35 -18.33
CA PRO A 34 18.67 -13.49 -16.87
C PRO A 34 17.60 -12.61 -16.20
N ARG A 35 17.02 -11.61 -16.89
CA ARG A 35 15.91 -10.79 -16.37
C ARG A 35 14.58 -11.54 -16.33
N ALA A 36 14.27 -12.36 -17.33
CA ALA A 36 13.03 -13.14 -17.37
C ALA A 36 13.01 -14.25 -16.28
N ALA A 37 14.18 -14.77 -15.92
CA ALA A 37 14.33 -15.77 -14.88
C ALA A 37 14.11 -15.20 -13.46
N ALA A 38 14.46 -13.93 -13.22
CA ALA A 38 14.27 -13.27 -11.93
C ALA A 38 12.79 -12.96 -11.66
N ASP A 39 12.06 -12.44 -12.66
CA ASP A 39 10.62 -12.18 -12.57
C ASP A 39 9.81 -13.47 -12.43
N ALA A 40 10.21 -14.54 -13.14
CA ALA A 40 9.61 -15.86 -12.99
C ALA A 40 9.85 -16.45 -11.58
N ARG A 41 11.03 -16.23 -10.97
CA ARG A 41 11.32 -16.69 -9.60
C ARG A 41 10.49 -15.96 -8.54
N ALA A 42 10.27 -14.65 -8.73
CA ALA A 42 9.44 -13.84 -7.84
C ALA A 42 7.94 -14.22 -7.95
N GLN A 43 7.43 -14.40 -9.17
CA GLN A 43 6.07 -14.89 -9.41
C GLN A 43 5.85 -16.32 -8.87
N MET A 44 6.85 -17.20 -9.01
CA MET A 44 6.78 -18.57 -8.50
C MET A 44 6.82 -18.61 -6.96
N SER A 45 7.57 -17.71 -6.31
CA SER A 45 7.55 -17.52 -4.85
C SER A 45 6.19 -17.03 -4.35
N TYR A 46 5.56 -16.08 -5.06
CA TYR A 46 4.21 -15.60 -4.77
C TYR A 46 3.14 -16.69 -4.95
N PHE A 47 3.21 -17.47 -6.04
CA PHE A 47 2.30 -18.58 -6.29
C PHE A 47 2.46 -19.70 -5.25
N ASN A 48 3.69 -19.95 -4.78
CA ASN A 48 3.96 -20.91 -3.70
C ASN A 48 3.48 -20.40 -2.34
N LEU A 49 3.54 -19.09 -2.07
CA LEU A 49 2.95 -18.50 -0.87
C LEU A 49 1.42 -18.62 -0.91
N VAL A 50 0.77 -18.26 -2.02
CA VAL A 50 -0.68 -18.42 -2.20
C VAL A 50 -1.08 -19.90 -2.12
N LYS A 51 -0.33 -20.81 -2.74
CA LYS A 51 -0.53 -22.26 -2.63
C LYS A 51 -0.35 -22.77 -1.20
N SER A 52 0.71 -22.36 -0.50
CA SER A 52 0.98 -22.75 0.90
C SER A 52 -0.10 -22.25 1.84
N ILE A 53 -0.57 -21.01 1.63
CA ILE A 53 -1.72 -20.44 2.34
C ILE A 53 -2.97 -21.28 2.04
N THR A 54 -3.33 -21.49 0.78
CA THR A 54 -4.51 -22.28 0.40
C THR A 54 -4.44 -23.76 0.81
N SER A 55 -3.26 -24.39 0.84
CA SER A 55 -3.07 -25.79 1.21
C SER A 55 -3.05 -25.99 2.72
N ALA A 56 -2.46 -25.06 3.48
CA ALA A 56 -2.55 -25.04 4.93
C ALA A 56 -4.01 -24.94 5.40
N PHE A 57 -4.87 -24.26 4.64
CA PHE A 57 -6.30 -24.13 4.95
C PHE A 57 -7.16 -25.34 4.57
N ARG A 58 -6.72 -26.26 3.70
CA ARG A 58 -7.47 -27.49 3.38
C ARG A 58 -7.44 -28.54 4.50
N ASN A 59 -6.42 -28.49 5.37
CA ASN A 59 -6.18 -29.52 6.40
C ASN A 59 -6.73 -29.15 7.81
N VAL A 60 -7.50 -28.07 7.96
CA VAL A 60 -8.00 -27.63 9.29
C VAL A 60 -9.43 -28.11 9.61
N TYR A 61 -10.09 -28.84 8.69
CA TYR A 61 -11.37 -29.52 8.98
C TYR A 61 -11.13 -30.90 9.62
N SER A 62 -10.56 -30.93 10.83
CA SER A 62 -10.69 -32.01 11.81
C SER A 62 -9.61 -31.88 12.89
N ILE A 63 -9.80 -31.02 13.89
CA ILE A 63 -9.14 -31.23 15.19
C ILE A 63 -10.13 -30.93 16.31
N SER A 64 -10.56 -32.01 16.96
CA SER A 64 -11.32 -32.04 18.20
C SER A 64 -10.54 -31.37 19.35
N ARG A 65 -11.31 -30.65 20.17
CA ARG A 65 -11.07 -30.23 21.55
C ARG A 65 -9.88 -30.94 22.24
N PHE A 66 -8.77 -30.24 22.49
CA PHE A 66 -7.75 -30.68 23.44
C PHE A 66 -7.21 -29.54 24.32
N HIS A 67 -7.01 -29.90 25.58
CA HIS A 67 -6.76 -29.06 26.75
C HIS A 67 -5.38 -28.38 26.75
N HIS A 68 -5.33 -27.26 27.47
CA HIS A 68 -4.13 -26.53 27.89
C HIS A 68 -3.05 -27.44 28.49
N THR A 69 -1.81 -27.29 28.01
CA THR A 69 -0.58 -27.43 28.80
C THR A 69 0.54 -26.61 28.14
N THR A 70 1.02 -25.59 28.86
CA THR A 70 2.20 -24.78 28.52
C THR A 70 3.48 -25.56 28.80
N PRO A 71 4.52 -25.46 27.96
CA PRO A 71 5.88 -25.64 28.48
C PRO A 71 6.89 -24.57 28.02
N GLY A 72 7.57 -23.98 29.02
CA GLY A 72 9.04 -23.94 29.04
C GLY A 72 9.74 -22.81 28.28
N VAL A 73 10.00 -21.71 28.99
CA VAL A 73 10.97 -20.67 28.62
C VAL A 73 12.39 -21.26 28.57
N CYS A 74 13.09 -21.13 27.44
CA CYS A 74 14.52 -21.40 27.33
C CYS A 74 15.30 -20.06 27.35
N CYS A 75 16.11 -19.88 28.38
CA CYS A 75 16.98 -18.73 28.62
C CYS A 75 18.22 -18.78 27.72
N CYS A 76 18.48 -17.73 26.93
CA CYS A 76 19.84 -17.31 26.56
C CYS A 76 19.89 -15.82 26.14
N SER A 77 20.77 -15.09 26.83
CA SER A 77 21.31 -13.73 26.57
C SER A 77 20.35 -12.56 26.40
N LYS A 78 20.09 -11.87 27.53
CA LYS A 78 19.58 -10.50 27.58
C LYS A 78 20.70 -9.51 27.22
N THR A 79 20.64 -8.92 26.04
CA THR A 79 21.08 -7.54 25.86
C THR A 79 19.84 -6.66 26.06
N GLN A 80 19.57 -6.31 27.32
CA GLN A 80 18.59 -5.26 27.63
C GLN A 80 19.22 -3.94 27.21
N SER A 81 18.73 -3.35 26.11
CA SER A 81 18.90 -1.92 25.89
C SER A 81 18.06 -1.21 26.95
N ASP A 82 18.70 -0.62 27.95
CA ASP A 82 18.08 0.21 28.99
C ASP A 82 17.49 1.55 28.45
N GLU A 83 17.31 1.70 27.14
CA GLU A 83 16.61 2.84 26.54
C GLU A 83 15.10 2.66 26.69
N LYS A 84 14.51 3.50 27.54
CA LYS A 84 13.06 3.66 27.75
C LYS A 84 12.33 3.64 26.40
N TYR A 85 11.41 2.68 26.23
CA TYR A 85 10.58 2.50 25.02
C TYR A 85 10.03 3.85 24.54
N SER A 86 10.53 4.35 23.40
CA SER A 86 10.10 5.63 22.85
C SER A 86 8.97 5.41 21.86
N ASP A 87 7.86 6.13 22.03
CA ASP A 87 6.76 6.20 21.07
C ASP A 87 7.29 6.39 19.63
N PRO A 88 7.03 5.45 18.70
CA PRO A 88 7.54 5.51 17.33
C PRO A 88 7.22 6.81 16.61
N PHE A 89 6.03 7.36 16.86
CA PHE A 89 5.62 8.62 16.25
C PHE A 89 6.50 9.77 16.75
N LYS A 90 6.74 9.87 18.06
CA LYS A 90 7.63 10.90 18.63
C LYS A 90 9.06 10.79 18.08
N LEU A 91 9.55 9.56 17.89
CA LEU A 91 10.90 9.33 17.37
C LEU A 91 11.05 9.83 15.92
N GLY A 92 10.05 9.56 15.06
CA GLY A 92 10.02 10.01 13.67
C GLY A 92 9.68 11.50 13.50
N TRP A 93 8.90 12.09 14.42
CA TRP A 93 8.45 13.48 14.34
C TRP A 93 9.58 14.51 14.35
N ARG A 94 10.75 14.16 14.91
CA ARG A 94 11.94 15.03 14.90
C ARG A 94 12.31 15.45 13.48
N ASP A 95 12.36 14.50 12.56
CA ASP A 95 12.80 14.73 11.18
C ASP A 95 11.62 15.15 10.27
N LEU A 96 10.38 14.93 10.72
CA LEU A 96 9.14 15.36 10.07
C LEU A 96 8.60 16.71 10.57
N LYS A 97 9.36 17.42 11.41
CA LYS A 97 8.97 18.77 11.84
C LYS A 97 8.80 19.66 10.60
N GLY A 98 7.64 20.32 10.50
CA GLY A 98 7.28 21.16 9.35
C GLY A 98 7.01 20.39 8.05
N LEU A 99 6.72 19.08 8.12
CA LEU A 99 6.42 18.23 6.95
C LEU A 99 5.43 18.90 5.98
N TYR A 100 4.28 19.34 6.48
CA TYR A 100 3.21 19.87 5.64
C TYR A 100 3.56 21.25 5.07
N GLU A 101 4.27 22.08 5.83
CA GLU A 101 4.75 23.39 5.43
C GLU A 101 5.81 23.26 4.32
N ASP A 102 6.65 22.25 4.38
CA ASP A 102 7.62 21.97 3.34
C ASP A 102 6.95 21.37 2.09
N ILE A 103 5.94 20.51 2.25
CA ILE A 103 5.12 20.06 1.11
C ILE A 103 4.46 21.25 0.42
N LYS A 104 3.87 22.19 1.18
CA LYS A 104 3.26 23.41 0.61
C LYS A 104 4.27 24.25 -0.18
N LYS A 105 5.52 24.33 0.27
CA LYS A 105 6.60 25.01 -0.49
C LYS A 105 6.91 24.28 -1.80
N GLU A 106 6.87 22.95 -1.82
CA GLU A 106 7.13 22.16 -3.04
C GLU A 106 6.06 22.33 -4.12
N LEU A 107 4.82 22.67 -3.75
CA LEU A 107 3.74 22.85 -4.73
C LEU A 107 3.95 24.06 -5.66
N LEU A 108 4.79 25.04 -5.29
CA LEU A 108 5.22 26.19 -6.12
C LEU A 108 4.06 26.89 -6.89
N ILE A 109 2.92 27.11 -6.23
CA ILE A 109 1.69 27.58 -6.88
C ILE A 109 1.60 29.11 -6.84
N SER A 110 1.42 29.74 -8.00
CA SER A 110 1.20 31.19 -8.14
C SER A 110 -0.28 31.61 -8.09
N THR A 111 -1.22 30.72 -8.44
CA THR A 111 -2.67 31.01 -8.46
C THR A 111 -3.35 30.64 -7.15
N THR A 112 -4.04 31.59 -6.51
CA THR A 112 -4.69 31.41 -5.20
C THR A 112 -5.68 30.24 -5.15
N GLU A 113 -6.58 30.12 -6.14
CA GLU A 113 -7.59 29.05 -6.13
C GLU A 113 -6.95 27.66 -6.22
N LEU A 114 -5.94 27.49 -7.09
CA LEU A 114 -5.22 26.23 -7.24
C LEU A 114 -4.43 25.88 -5.97
N LYS A 115 -3.89 26.90 -5.29
CA LYS A 115 -3.19 26.75 -4.02
C LYS A 115 -4.13 26.22 -2.94
N GLU A 116 -5.29 26.83 -2.76
CA GLU A 116 -6.27 26.39 -1.76
C GLU A 116 -6.69 24.93 -1.96
N MET A 117 -6.93 24.53 -3.21
CA MET A 117 -7.33 23.16 -3.55
C MET A 117 -6.20 22.15 -3.28
N SER A 118 -4.98 22.43 -3.72
CA SER A 118 -3.85 21.51 -3.57
C SER A 118 -3.31 21.44 -2.14
N GLU A 119 -3.52 22.48 -1.32
CA GLU A 119 -3.12 22.50 0.09
C GLU A 119 -4.16 21.92 1.05
N TYR A 120 -5.38 21.68 0.59
CA TYR A 120 -6.57 21.38 1.43
C TYR A 120 -6.40 20.21 2.40
N HIS A 121 -5.67 19.17 2.00
CA HIS A 121 -5.42 17.97 2.79
C HIS A 121 -4.07 17.98 3.55
N PHE A 122 -3.26 19.03 3.41
CA PHE A 122 -1.99 19.22 4.10
C PHE A 122 -2.16 20.15 5.32
N ASP A 123 -3.10 19.82 6.20
CA ASP A 123 -3.51 20.66 7.34
C ASP A 123 -2.96 20.20 8.70
N GLY A 124 -2.08 19.19 8.73
CA GLY A 124 -1.50 18.70 9.97
C GLY A 124 -2.38 17.75 10.79
N LYS A 125 -3.62 17.47 10.37
CA LYS A 125 -4.55 16.66 11.17
C LYS A 125 -4.39 15.14 10.98
N GLY A 126 -3.53 14.70 10.07
CA GLY A 126 -3.22 13.29 9.86
C GLY A 126 -2.18 12.76 10.85
N LYS A 127 -2.18 11.44 11.11
CA LYS A 127 -1.17 10.76 11.95
C LYS A 127 0.21 10.64 11.27
N ALA A 128 0.35 11.07 10.01
CA ALA A 128 1.57 10.96 9.20
C ALA A 128 2.21 9.56 9.22
N PHE A 129 1.39 8.50 9.26
CA PHE A 129 1.86 7.12 9.44
C PHE A 129 2.89 6.69 8.39
N ARG A 130 2.65 6.99 7.11
CA ARG A 130 3.56 6.65 6.01
C ARG A 130 4.89 7.42 6.11
N PRO A 131 4.90 8.76 6.24
CA PRO A 131 6.14 9.51 6.51
C PRO A 131 6.95 9.01 7.71
N VAL A 132 6.28 8.66 8.82
CA VAL A 132 6.95 8.15 10.03
C VAL A 132 7.69 6.85 9.75
N ILE A 133 7.04 5.88 9.07
CA ILE A 133 7.70 4.64 8.66
C ILE A 133 8.92 4.92 7.79
N VAL A 134 8.78 5.80 6.79
CA VAL A 134 9.85 6.11 5.82
C VAL A 134 11.07 6.72 6.51
N VAL A 135 10.85 7.68 7.42
CA VAL A 135 11.94 8.32 8.17
C VAL A 135 12.61 7.37 9.16
N LEU A 136 11.83 6.55 9.88
CA LEU A 136 12.40 5.56 10.79
C LEU A 136 13.21 4.50 10.04
N MET A 137 12.74 4.07 8.85
CA MET A 137 13.50 3.18 7.98
C MET A 137 14.82 3.82 7.54
N ALA A 138 14.80 5.09 7.11
CA ALA A 138 16.00 5.83 6.74
C ALA A 138 17.05 5.81 7.86
N ARG A 139 16.63 6.12 9.10
CA ARG A 139 17.52 6.09 10.27
C ARG A 139 18.00 4.68 10.57
N ALA A 140 17.13 3.67 10.57
CA ALA A 140 17.53 2.28 10.83
C ALA A 140 18.57 1.79 9.81
N CYS A 141 18.42 2.14 8.53
CA CYS A 141 19.39 1.84 7.49
C CYS A 141 20.73 2.58 7.70
N ASN A 142 20.69 3.87 8.04
CA ASN A 142 21.90 4.66 8.31
C ASN A 142 22.66 4.12 9.53
N ILE A 143 21.95 3.79 10.62
CA ILE A 143 22.53 3.19 11.82
C ILE A 143 23.16 1.83 11.50
N HIS A 144 22.48 1.00 10.71
CA HIS A 144 23.00 -0.29 10.30
C HIS A 144 24.29 -0.14 9.48
N HIS A 145 24.33 0.81 8.55
CA HIS A 145 25.47 1.02 7.67
C HIS A 145 26.68 1.65 8.37
N ASN A 146 26.48 2.77 9.06
CA ASN A 146 27.58 3.60 9.55
C ASN A 146 27.35 4.18 10.96
N ASN A 147 26.35 3.66 11.69
CA ASN A 147 25.99 4.11 13.04
C ASN A 147 25.52 5.58 13.13
N SER A 148 25.14 6.21 12.01
CA SER A 148 24.57 7.57 12.00
C SER A 148 23.07 7.55 12.25
N ARG A 149 22.59 8.46 13.11
CA ARG A 149 21.16 8.69 13.38
C ARG A 149 20.57 9.83 12.55
N ASP A 150 21.35 10.45 11.67
CA ASP A 150 20.95 11.59 10.87
C ASP A 150 20.23 11.14 9.60
N VAL A 151 19.16 11.84 9.26
CA VAL A 151 18.42 11.62 8.00
C VAL A 151 18.98 12.55 6.93
N GLN A 152 19.41 11.98 5.81
CA GLN A 152 19.90 12.77 4.68
C GLN A 152 18.78 13.58 4.04
N ALA A 153 19.11 14.72 3.43
CA ALA A 153 18.13 15.57 2.75
C ALA A 153 17.27 14.78 1.74
N GLY A 154 17.90 13.96 0.90
CA GLY A 154 17.19 13.10 -0.06
C GLY A 154 16.23 12.10 0.60
N GLN A 155 16.63 11.49 1.73
CA GLN A 155 15.78 10.56 2.48
C GLN A 155 14.56 11.27 3.07
N ARG A 156 14.73 12.49 3.58
CA ARG A 156 13.60 13.31 4.04
C ARG A 156 12.68 13.71 2.89
N THR A 157 13.23 14.09 1.73
CA THR A 157 12.44 14.42 0.53
C THR A 157 11.59 13.23 0.08
N ILE A 158 12.08 11.98 0.20
CA ILE A 158 11.26 10.79 -0.08
C ILE A 158 10.03 10.73 0.84
N ALA A 159 10.15 11.05 2.13
CA ALA A 159 9.00 11.09 3.03
C ALA A 159 7.96 12.16 2.62
N LEU A 160 8.40 13.33 2.11
CA LEU A 160 7.51 14.35 1.55
C LEU A 160 6.78 13.81 0.32
N ILE A 161 7.55 13.24 -0.62
CA ILE A 161 7.03 12.66 -1.88
C ILE A 161 6.02 11.55 -1.57
N THR A 162 6.27 10.70 -0.58
CA THR A 162 5.35 9.64 -0.15
C THR A 162 3.98 10.22 0.26
N GLU A 163 3.96 11.27 1.08
CA GLU A 163 2.70 11.89 1.52
C GLU A 163 2.01 12.65 0.38
N MET A 164 2.77 13.27 -0.53
CA MET A 164 2.23 13.93 -1.71
C MET A 164 1.57 12.95 -2.67
N ILE A 165 2.22 11.82 -2.99
CA ILE A 165 1.64 10.77 -3.84
C ILE A 165 0.39 10.20 -3.18
N HIS A 166 0.42 9.92 -1.88
CA HIS A 166 -0.77 9.47 -1.14
C HIS A 166 -1.92 10.48 -1.19
N THR A 167 -1.62 11.78 -1.03
CA THR A 167 -2.64 12.82 -1.02
C THR A 167 -3.23 13.02 -2.42
N ALA A 168 -2.40 13.00 -3.46
CA ALA A 168 -2.87 13.03 -4.85
C ALA A 168 -3.82 11.85 -5.14
N SER A 169 -3.45 10.64 -4.71
CA SER A 169 -4.31 9.45 -4.91
C SER A 169 -5.65 9.60 -4.20
N LEU A 170 -5.69 10.13 -2.97
CA LEU A 170 -6.95 10.38 -2.26
C LEU A 170 -7.85 11.39 -2.98
N VAL A 171 -7.27 12.47 -3.53
CA VAL A 171 -8.03 13.49 -4.27
C VAL A 171 -8.65 12.89 -5.54
N HIS A 172 -7.93 12.01 -6.23
CA HIS A 172 -8.45 11.31 -7.41
C HIS A 172 -9.48 10.24 -7.04
N ASP A 173 -9.23 9.44 -6.00
CA ASP A 173 -10.15 8.41 -5.50
C ASP A 173 -11.50 9.03 -5.08
N ASP A 174 -11.50 10.20 -4.44
CA ASP A 174 -12.73 10.91 -4.05
C ASP A 174 -13.65 11.24 -5.25
N ILE A 175 -13.08 11.38 -6.44
CA ILE A 175 -13.83 11.62 -7.69
C ILE A 175 -14.35 10.29 -8.24
N ILE A 176 -13.51 9.25 -8.24
CA ILE A 176 -13.85 7.92 -8.78
C ILE A 176 -14.97 7.28 -7.94
N ASP A 177 -14.90 7.41 -6.61
CA ASP A 177 -15.83 6.80 -5.67
C ASP A 177 -17.04 7.71 -5.35
N ASP A 178 -17.15 8.88 -5.98
CA ASP A 178 -18.15 9.93 -5.69
C ASP A 178 -18.26 10.30 -4.18
N ALA A 179 -17.13 10.30 -3.49
CA ALA A 179 -17.08 10.52 -2.05
C ALA A 179 -17.55 11.94 -1.67
N THR A 180 -18.36 12.04 -0.61
CA THR A 180 -18.87 13.33 -0.09
C THR A 180 -18.02 13.92 1.02
N SER A 181 -17.32 13.07 1.77
CA SER A 181 -16.46 13.47 2.89
C SER A 181 -15.20 12.60 3.02
N ARG A 182 -14.09 13.21 3.44
CA ARG A 182 -12.79 12.59 3.70
C ARG A 182 -12.17 13.21 4.95
N ARG A 183 -11.72 12.37 5.90
CA ARG A 183 -11.10 12.82 7.18
C ARG A 183 -11.95 13.87 7.94
N GLY A 184 -13.26 13.68 7.98
CA GLY A 184 -14.19 14.60 8.66
C GLY A 184 -14.44 15.94 7.96
N LYS A 185 -13.94 16.12 6.72
CA LYS A 185 -14.17 17.30 5.89
C LYS A 185 -14.92 16.93 4.60
N ARG A 186 -15.55 17.91 3.95
CA ARG A 186 -16.03 17.74 2.57
C ARG A 186 -14.86 17.50 1.62
N THR A 187 -15.05 16.64 0.63
CA THR A 187 -14.05 16.31 -0.40
C THR A 187 -13.84 17.46 -1.39
N VAL A 188 -12.65 17.50 -2.02
CA VAL A 188 -12.25 18.59 -2.94
C VAL A 188 -13.22 18.68 -4.13
N ASN A 189 -13.64 17.54 -4.70
CA ASN A 189 -14.61 17.50 -5.79
C ASN A 189 -15.99 18.07 -5.42
N LYS A 190 -16.42 17.95 -4.15
CA LYS A 190 -17.69 18.53 -3.71
C LYS A 190 -17.62 20.02 -3.40
N ILE A 191 -16.42 20.59 -3.20
CA ILE A 191 -16.24 22.02 -2.93
C ILE A 191 -15.97 22.77 -4.23
N TRP A 192 -15.03 22.29 -5.06
CA TRP A 192 -14.56 22.99 -6.27
C TRP A 192 -14.96 22.34 -7.59
N GLY A 193 -15.61 21.17 -7.55
CA GLY A 193 -16.03 20.41 -8.72
C GLY A 193 -14.99 19.41 -9.20
N GLU A 194 -15.46 18.35 -9.86
CA GLU A 194 -14.65 17.20 -10.30
C GLU A 194 -13.47 17.61 -11.18
N LYS A 195 -13.69 18.48 -12.17
CA LYS A 195 -12.62 18.90 -13.11
C LYS A 195 -11.46 19.58 -12.38
N LYS A 196 -11.75 20.43 -11.39
CA LYS A 196 -10.72 21.12 -10.63
C LYS A 196 -10.02 20.16 -9.65
N ALA A 197 -10.75 19.22 -9.05
CA ALA A 197 -10.17 18.18 -8.22
C ALA A 197 -9.18 17.29 -8.98
N VAL A 198 -9.50 16.88 -10.23
CA VAL A 198 -8.54 16.13 -11.08
C VAL A 198 -7.23 16.91 -11.24
N LEU A 199 -7.33 18.20 -11.63
CA LEU A 199 -6.16 19.05 -11.85
C LEU A 199 -5.37 19.31 -10.56
N ALA A 200 -6.05 19.41 -9.41
CA ALA A 200 -5.38 19.56 -8.11
C ALA A 200 -4.55 18.32 -7.76
N GLY A 201 -5.09 17.11 -7.99
CA GLY A 201 -4.35 15.86 -7.81
C GLY A 201 -3.17 15.75 -8.80
N ASP A 202 -3.38 16.11 -10.07
CA ASP A 202 -2.33 16.10 -11.10
C ASP A 202 -1.17 17.05 -10.73
N LEU A 203 -1.47 18.22 -10.18
CA LEU A 203 -0.47 19.17 -9.73
C LEU A 203 0.35 18.63 -8.55
N ILE A 204 -0.29 18.03 -7.56
CA ILE A 204 0.41 17.42 -6.41
C ILE A 204 1.35 16.31 -6.91
N LEU A 205 0.87 15.46 -7.82
CA LEU A 205 1.68 14.39 -8.41
C LEU A 205 2.85 14.93 -9.27
N SER A 206 2.62 16.02 -10.00
CA SER A 206 3.64 16.72 -10.77
C SER A 206 4.72 17.30 -9.85
N ALA A 207 4.34 17.99 -8.78
CA ALA A 207 5.26 18.52 -7.78
C ALA A 207 6.09 17.39 -7.13
N ALA A 208 5.45 16.25 -6.82
CA ALA A 208 6.14 15.08 -6.27
C ALA A 208 7.20 14.54 -7.24
N SER A 209 6.87 14.50 -8.53
CA SER A 209 7.77 14.06 -9.60
C SER A 209 8.95 15.01 -9.78
N ILE A 210 8.73 16.32 -9.67
CA ILE A 210 9.80 17.34 -9.72
C ILE A 210 10.73 17.19 -8.51
N ALA A 211 10.18 17.06 -7.31
CA ALA A 211 10.96 16.83 -6.08
C ALA A 211 11.78 15.54 -6.19
N LEU A 212 11.20 14.46 -6.75
CA LEU A 212 11.89 13.20 -7.00
C LEU A 212 13.05 13.37 -8.00
N ALA A 213 12.84 14.10 -9.09
CA ALA A 213 13.89 14.36 -10.08
C ALA A 213 15.07 15.15 -9.48
N ARG A 214 14.81 16.10 -8.57
CA ARG A 214 15.87 16.87 -7.88
C ARG A 214 16.77 16.02 -6.98
N ILE A 215 16.32 14.84 -6.53
CA ILE A 215 17.17 13.90 -5.78
C ILE A 215 18.34 13.40 -6.67
N GLY A 216 18.15 13.34 -7.99
CA GLY A 216 19.22 13.01 -8.94
C GLY A 216 19.67 11.53 -8.95
N ASN A 217 19.01 10.64 -8.20
CA ASN A 217 19.33 9.22 -8.16
C ASN A 217 18.36 8.43 -9.04
N THR A 218 18.84 7.92 -10.19
CA THR A 218 18.02 7.22 -11.19
C THR A 218 17.39 5.92 -10.68
N THR A 219 18.07 5.21 -9.78
CA THR A 219 17.51 4.01 -9.13
C THR A 219 16.32 4.36 -8.26
N VAL A 220 16.43 5.43 -7.47
CA VAL A 220 15.33 5.93 -6.61
C VAL A 220 14.16 6.46 -7.45
N ILE A 221 14.45 7.18 -8.53
CA ILE A 221 13.43 7.64 -9.49
C ILE A 221 12.66 6.42 -10.03
N SER A 222 13.37 5.40 -10.53
CA SER A 222 12.76 4.16 -11.04
C SER A 222 11.85 3.48 -10.01
N ILE A 223 12.35 3.30 -8.77
CA ILE A 223 11.61 2.69 -7.65
C ILE A 223 10.30 3.43 -7.38
N LEU A 224 10.31 4.76 -7.30
CA LEU A 224 9.10 5.52 -6.98
C LEU A 224 8.17 5.72 -8.18
N THR A 225 8.69 5.74 -9.41
CA THR A 225 7.82 5.73 -10.60
C THR A 225 6.99 4.45 -10.71
N GLN A 226 7.50 3.31 -10.22
CA GLN A 226 6.73 2.06 -10.14
C GLN A 226 5.47 2.22 -9.28
N VAL A 227 5.53 3.03 -8.21
CA VAL A 227 4.37 3.27 -7.34
C VAL A 227 3.23 3.93 -8.10
N ILE A 228 3.53 4.92 -8.95
CA ILE A 228 2.51 5.62 -9.74
C ILE A 228 1.80 4.63 -10.67
N GLU A 229 2.56 3.76 -11.33
CA GLU A 229 1.99 2.69 -12.16
C GLU A 229 1.18 1.68 -11.33
N ASP A 230 1.69 1.28 -10.16
CA ASP A 230 1.02 0.36 -9.26
C ASP A 230 -0.32 0.91 -8.79
N LEU A 231 -0.40 2.20 -8.40
CA LEU A 231 -1.66 2.83 -7.99
C LEU A 231 -2.71 2.77 -9.11
N VAL A 232 -2.33 3.15 -10.33
CA VAL A 232 -3.25 3.12 -11.50
C VAL A 232 -3.70 1.69 -11.82
N ARG A 233 -2.77 0.72 -11.84
CA ARG A 233 -3.10 -0.69 -12.08
C ARG A 233 -3.96 -1.26 -10.96
N GLY A 234 -3.69 -0.89 -9.71
CA GLY A 234 -4.48 -1.28 -8.54
C GLY A 234 -5.92 -0.81 -8.65
N GLU A 235 -6.12 0.43 -9.11
CA GLU A 235 -7.46 0.97 -9.36
C GLU A 235 -8.15 0.24 -10.51
N PHE A 236 -7.43 -0.09 -11.58
CA PHE A 236 -8.02 -0.87 -12.68
C PHE A 236 -8.41 -2.29 -12.24
N LEU A 237 -7.61 -2.95 -11.39
CA LEU A 237 -7.96 -4.26 -10.82
C LEU A 237 -9.24 -4.18 -9.98
N GLN A 238 -9.54 -3.05 -9.35
CA GLN A 238 -10.79 -2.86 -8.58
C GLN A 238 -12.04 -2.92 -9.46
N LEU A 239 -11.93 -2.64 -10.76
CA LEU A 239 -13.05 -2.66 -11.70
C LEU A 239 -13.51 -4.08 -12.09
N GLY A 240 -12.65 -5.08 -11.91
CA GLY A 240 -12.90 -6.47 -12.31
C GLY A 240 -12.89 -7.45 -11.15
N SER A 241 -13.51 -8.61 -11.36
CA SER A 241 -13.44 -9.78 -10.47
C SER A 241 -13.09 -11.03 -11.26
N LYS A 242 -12.45 -12.00 -10.60
CA LYS A 242 -12.18 -13.33 -11.16
C LYS A 242 -13.34 -14.27 -10.81
N GLU A 243 -13.57 -15.29 -11.64
CA GLU A 243 -14.69 -16.21 -11.43
C GLU A 243 -14.40 -17.24 -10.33
N ASP A 244 -13.20 -17.82 -10.29
CA ASP A 244 -12.83 -18.85 -9.33
C ASP A 244 -12.28 -18.27 -8.01
N GLU A 245 -12.44 -19.02 -6.92
CA GLU A 245 -12.08 -18.60 -5.57
C GLU A 245 -10.58 -18.26 -5.41
N SER A 246 -9.71 -19.13 -5.94
CA SER A 246 -8.25 -18.95 -5.83
C SER A 246 -7.77 -17.72 -6.59
N GLY A 247 -8.35 -17.48 -7.77
CA GLY A 247 -8.16 -16.29 -8.57
C GLY A 247 -8.64 -15.03 -7.86
N ARG A 248 -9.80 -15.07 -7.18
CA ARG A 248 -10.33 -13.90 -6.44
C ARG A 248 -9.42 -13.50 -5.28
N PHE A 249 -8.95 -14.45 -4.49
CA PHE A 249 -8.09 -14.13 -3.35
C PHE A 249 -6.72 -13.59 -3.80
N ALA A 250 -6.13 -14.19 -4.83
CA ALA A 250 -4.88 -13.69 -5.42
C ALA A 250 -5.05 -12.29 -6.03
N HIS A 251 -6.17 -12.04 -6.71
CA HIS A 251 -6.54 -10.73 -7.26
C HIS A 251 -6.73 -9.68 -6.17
N TYR A 252 -7.38 -10.05 -5.06
CA TYR A 252 -7.55 -9.18 -3.90
C TYR A 252 -6.21 -8.79 -3.26
N LEU A 253 -5.30 -9.75 -3.05
CA LEU A 253 -3.98 -9.47 -2.49
C LEU A 253 -3.12 -8.62 -3.44
N GLU A 254 -3.20 -8.86 -4.74
CA GLU A 254 -2.50 -8.05 -5.75
C GLU A 254 -3.03 -6.61 -5.77
N LYS A 255 -4.37 -6.43 -5.73
CA LYS A 255 -5.00 -5.11 -5.59
C LYS A 255 -4.53 -4.41 -4.33
N THR A 256 -4.54 -5.13 -3.20
CA THR A 256 -4.12 -4.62 -1.89
C THR A 256 -2.67 -4.17 -1.89
N PHE A 257 -1.78 -4.97 -2.50
CA PHE A 257 -0.40 -4.58 -2.68
C PHE A 257 -0.29 -3.30 -3.52
N ARG A 258 -0.89 -3.30 -4.72
CA ARG A 258 -0.76 -2.19 -5.68
C ARG A 258 -1.35 -0.87 -5.17
N LYS A 259 -2.54 -0.90 -4.60
CA LYS A 259 -3.28 0.30 -4.15
C LYS A 259 -2.77 0.85 -2.81
N THR A 260 -2.27 -0.02 -1.92
CA THR A 260 -1.93 0.39 -0.54
C THR A 260 -0.46 0.15 -0.19
N ALA A 261 0.04 -1.08 -0.34
CA ALA A 261 1.34 -1.46 0.20
C ALA A 261 2.54 -1.01 -0.66
N SER A 262 2.34 -0.86 -1.98
CA SER A 262 3.36 -0.51 -2.98
C SER A 262 4.07 0.78 -2.60
N LEU A 263 3.32 1.81 -2.20
CA LEU A 263 3.85 3.11 -1.81
C LEU A 263 4.78 2.99 -0.59
N ILE A 264 4.39 2.24 0.43
CA ILE A 264 5.20 2.05 1.65
C ILE A 264 6.45 1.23 1.33
N ALA A 265 6.29 0.11 0.61
CA ALA A 265 7.37 -0.79 0.23
C ALA A 265 8.46 -0.08 -0.58
N HIS A 266 8.08 0.61 -1.65
CA HIS A 266 9.01 1.31 -2.52
C HIS A 266 9.60 2.55 -1.84
N SER A 267 8.86 3.25 -0.97
CA SER A 267 9.42 4.38 -0.20
C SER A 267 10.47 3.92 0.82
N CYS A 268 10.23 2.80 1.51
CA CYS A 268 11.23 2.18 2.40
C CYS A 268 12.50 1.76 1.64
N LYS A 269 12.31 1.12 0.46
CA LYS A 269 13.42 0.75 -0.43
C LYS A 269 14.18 1.97 -0.94
N ALA A 270 13.48 3.04 -1.30
CA ALA A 270 14.10 4.27 -1.81
C ALA A 270 15.01 4.94 -0.77
N VAL A 271 14.56 5.05 0.49
CA VAL A 271 15.41 5.64 1.54
C VAL A 271 16.60 4.76 1.91
N SER A 272 16.48 3.45 1.79
CA SER A 272 17.61 2.55 2.00
C SER A 272 18.65 2.70 0.88
N VAL A 273 18.24 2.89 -0.39
CA VAL A 273 19.16 3.20 -1.53
C VAL A 273 20.01 4.44 -1.26
N LEU A 274 19.42 5.45 -0.63
CA LEU A 274 20.15 6.68 -0.31
C LEU A 274 21.06 6.52 0.92
N GLY A 275 20.72 5.61 1.84
CA GLY A 275 21.36 5.49 3.15
C GLY A 275 22.40 4.39 3.29
N CYS A 276 22.29 3.32 2.49
CA CYS A 276 23.09 2.12 2.64
C CYS A 276 23.41 1.47 1.29
N PRO A 277 24.68 1.15 0.98
CA PRO A 277 25.05 0.53 -0.30
C PRO A 277 24.70 -0.96 -0.40
N ASP A 278 24.35 -1.64 0.69
CA ASP A 278 24.13 -3.09 0.72
C ASP A 278 22.76 -3.51 0.13
N PRO A 279 22.71 -4.21 -1.02
CA PRO A 279 21.48 -4.71 -1.63
C PRO A 279 20.56 -5.50 -0.70
N ALA A 280 21.11 -6.22 0.29
CA ALA A 280 20.30 -6.98 1.25
C ALA A 280 19.44 -6.07 2.14
N VAL A 281 19.98 -4.91 2.55
CA VAL A 281 19.27 -3.91 3.36
C VAL A 281 18.08 -3.33 2.58
N HIS A 282 18.22 -3.16 1.26
CA HIS A 282 17.14 -2.67 0.40
C HIS A 282 15.98 -3.66 0.32
N GLU A 283 16.29 -4.94 0.24
CA GLU A 283 15.27 -5.97 0.20
C GLU A 283 14.58 -6.11 1.56
N ILE A 284 15.33 -6.01 2.67
CA ILE A 284 14.76 -5.93 4.03
C ILE A 284 13.77 -4.76 4.13
N ALA A 285 14.17 -3.56 3.70
CA ALA A 285 13.33 -2.37 3.76
C ALA A 285 12.07 -2.51 2.89
N TYR A 286 12.21 -3.04 1.68
CA TYR A 286 11.09 -3.32 0.77
C TYR A 286 10.10 -4.32 1.38
N GLN A 287 10.60 -5.46 1.88
CA GLN A 287 9.76 -6.51 2.43
C GLN A 287 9.07 -6.04 3.72
N TYR A 288 9.75 -5.29 4.58
CA TYR A 288 9.10 -4.66 5.74
C TYR A 288 7.91 -3.80 5.29
N GLY A 289 8.14 -2.83 4.39
CA GLY A 289 7.09 -1.92 3.94
C GLY A 289 5.93 -2.61 3.22
N ARG A 290 6.25 -3.64 2.41
CA ARG A 290 5.25 -4.49 1.74
C ARG A 290 4.35 -5.19 2.74
N ASN A 291 4.93 -5.87 3.73
CA ASN A 291 4.18 -6.66 4.68
C ASN A 291 3.36 -5.78 5.63
N VAL A 292 3.92 -4.67 6.14
CA VAL A 292 3.17 -3.69 6.94
C VAL A 292 2.02 -3.09 6.14
N GLY A 293 2.23 -2.73 4.87
CA GLY A 293 1.19 -2.15 4.04
C GLY A 293 0.04 -3.10 3.74
N ILE A 294 0.32 -4.39 3.51
CA ILE A 294 -0.73 -5.40 3.33
C ILE A 294 -1.49 -5.63 4.64
N ALA A 295 -0.79 -5.78 5.76
CA ALA A 295 -1.42 -5.92 7.07
C ALA A 295 -2.31 -4.72 7.40
N PHE A 296 -1.87 -3.50 7.06
CA PHE A 296 -2.64 -2.28 7.26
C PHE A 296 -4.00 -2.38 6.57
N GLN A 297 -4.03 -2.73 5.28
CA GLN A 297 -5.29 -2.85 4.54
C GLN A 297 -6.17 -3.99 5.05
N LEU A 298 -5.59 -5.15 5.40
CA LEU A 298 -6.36 -6.26 5.97
C LEU A 298 -7.07 -5.85 7.27
N VAL A 299 -6.44 -5.02 8.10
CA VAL A 299 -7.07 -4.47 9.30
C VAL A 299 -8.14 -3.42 8.95
N ASP A 300 -7.95 -2.59 7.93
CA ASP A 300 -9.01 -1.67 7.46
C ASP A 300 -10.26 -2.46 7.05
N ASP A 301 -10.06 -3.53 6.29
CA ASP A 301 -11.14 -4.40 5.82
C ASP A 301 -11.86 -5.08 7.01
N VAL A 302 -11.14 -5.46 8.08
CA VAL A 302 -11.75 -5.97 9.31
C VAL A 302 -12.55 -4.89 10.05
N LEU A 303 -12.04 -3.66 10.10
CA LEU A 303 -12.69 -2.54 10.76
C LEU A 303 -13.99 -2.14 10.05
N ASP A 304 -14.13 -2.32 8.74
CA ASP A 304 -15.40 -2.08 8.02
C ASP A 304 -16.56 -2.92 8.60
N PHE A 305 -16.28 -4.13 9.11
CA PHE A 305 -17.30 -5.03 9.69
C PHE A 305 -17.47 -4.94 11.21
N THR A 306 -16.39 -4.58 11.92
CA THR A 306 -16.31 -4.68 13.39
C THR A 306 -16.46 -3.36 14.13
N SER A 307 -16.23 -2.23 13.48
CA SER A 307 -16.37 -0.92 14.12
C SER A 307 -17.84 -0.65 14.51
N CYS A 308 -18.05 -0.24 15.77
CA CYS A 308 -19.38 -0.06 16.34
C CYS A 308 -20.04 1.23 15.80
N SER A 309 -21.28 1.12 15.35
CA SER A 309 -22.04 2.16 14.65
C SER A 309 -22.37 3.42 15.46
N GLU A 310 -22.05 3.46 16.75
CA GLU A 310 -22.45 4.56 17.65
C GLU A 310 -21.70 5.88 17.40
N GLU A 311 -20.47 5.84 16.85
CA GLU A 311 -19.73 7.07 16.50
C GLU A 311 -19.95 7.54 15.03
N MET A 312 -20.58 6.74 14.16
CA MET A 312 -20.71 7.04 12.72
C MET A 312 -22.13 6.91 12.13
N GLY A 313 -23.16 6.62 12.92
CA GLY A 313 -24.55 6.82 12.55
C GLY A 313 -25.18 5.82 11.55
N LYS A 314 -24.46 4.82 11.05
CA LYS A 314 -24.96 3.62 10.33
C LYS A 314 -23.90 2.49 10.42
N PRO A 315 -24.29 1.20 10.37
CA PRO A 315 -23.31 0.12 10.31
C PRO A 315 -22.43 0.28 9.06
N THR A 316 -21.12 0.30 9.26
CA THR A 316 -20.13 0.26 8.19
C THR A 316 -20.23 -1.08 7.45
N SER A 317 -20.28 -0.94 6.14
CA SER A 317 -20.33 -1.95 5.07
C SER A 317 -20.01 -1.18 3.79
N ALA A 318 -19.08 -0.23 3.90
CA ALA A 318 -18.82 0.75 2.87
C ALA A 318 -18.27 0.04 1.64
N ASP A 319 -17.40 -0.95 1.86
CA ASP A 319 -16.84 -1.77 0.80
C ASP A 319 -17.91 -2.57 0.05
N LEU A 320 -18.84 -3.20 0.78
CA LEU A 320 -19.96 -3.93 0.16
C LEU A 320 -20.84 -3.00 -0.68
N LYS A 321 -21.12 -1.77 -0.21
CA LYS A 321 -21.90 -0.77 -0.95
C LYS A 321 -21.18 -0.26 -2.20
N LEU A 322 -19.85 -0.26 -2.20
CA LEU A 322 -19.00 0.02 -3.36
C LEU A 322 -18.84 -1.22 -4.28
N GLY A 323 -19.50 -2.33 -3.94
CA GLY A 323 -19.46 -3.56 -4.71
C GLY A 323 -18.14 -4.32 -4.59
N LEU A 324 -17.43 -4.15 -3.48
CA LEU A 324 -16.10 -4.72 -3.24
C LEU A 324 -16.19 -5.94 -2.32
N ALA A 325 -15.53 -7.03 -2.71
CA ALA A 325 -15.35 -8.21 -1.88
C ALA A 325 -13.94 -8.20 -1.27
N THR A 326 -13.85 -7.84 0.01
CA THR A 326 -12.60 -7.75 0.78
C THR A 326 -12.30 -9.03 1.56
N GLY A 327 -11.18 -9.08 2.28
CA GLY A 327 -10.73 -10.26 3.03
C GLY A 327 -11.84 -10.99 3.79
N PRO A 328 -12.63 -10.32 4.66
CA PRO A 328 -13.67 -10.98 5.45
C PRO A 328 -14.74 -11.64 4.58
N VAL A 329 -15.13 -10.99 3.48
CA VAL A 329 -16.11 -11.49 2.51
C VAL A 329 -15.57 -12.71 1.77
N LEU A 330 -14.31 -12.67 1.32
CA LEU A 330 -13.70 -13.75 0.57
C LEU A 330 -13.49 -15.01 1.42
N PHE A 331 -13.12 -14.84 2.70
CA PHE A 331 -13.06 -15.97 3.63
C PHE A 331 -14.47 -16.51 3.97
N ALA A 332 -15.44 -15.63 4.23
CA ALA A 332 -16.83 -16.03 4.48
C ALA A 332 -17.43 -16.84 3.32
N CYS A 333 -17.10 -16.47 2.08
CA CYS A 333 -17.55 -17.15 0.87
C CYS A 333 -17.12 -18.63 0.79
N ARG A 334 -16.09 -19.05 1.56
CA ARG A 334 -15.70 -20.47 1.68
C ARG A 334 -16.72 -21.29 2.47
N GLN A 335 -17.36 -20.68 3.46
CA GLN A 335 -18.40 -21.31 4.28
C GLN A 335 -19.80 -21.11 3.68
N PHE A 336 -20.00 -20.02 2.95
CA PHE A 336 -21.27 -19.65 2.31
C PHE A 336 -21.08 -19.45 0.79
N PRO A 337 -20.98 -20.53 -0.01
CA PRO A 337 -20.73 -20.45 -1.45
C PRO A 337 -21.78 -19.67 -2.25
N GLU A 338 -23.00 -19.50 -1.73
CA GLU A 338 -24.04 -18.66 -2.33
C GLU A 338 -23.61 -17.19 -2.47
N MET A 339 -22.64 -16.74 -1.66
CA MET A 339 -22.04 -15.41 -1.78
C MET A 339 -21.34 -15.20 -3.13
N ASN A 340 -20.95 -16.28 -3.84
CA ASN A 340 -20.30 -16.17 -5.15
C ASN A 340 -21.15 -15.36 -6.14
N ALA A 341 -22.46 -15.63 -6.18
CA ALA A 341 -23.36 -14.93 -7.09
C ALA A 341 -23.51 -13.45 -6.72
N MET A 342 -23.46 -13.12 -5.41
CA MET A 342 -23.50 -11.73 -4.91
C MET A 342 -22.21 -10.98 -5.27
N ILE A 343 -21.05 -11.62 -5.11
CA ILE A 343 -19.74 -11.05 -5.47
C ILE A 343 -19.68 -10.75 -6.97
N MET A 344 -20.09 -11.70 -7.82
CA MET A 344 -20.02 -11.54 -9.28
C MET A 344 -20.89 -10.39 -9.80
N ARG A 345 -22.02 -10.13 -9.15
CA ARG A 345 -22.88 -8.98 -9.46
C ARG A 345 -22.57 -7.74 -8.61
N ARG A 346 -21.44 -7.74 -7.89
CA ARG A 346 -20.98 -6.61 -7.07
C ARG A 346 -22.02 -6.13 -6.05
N PHE A 347 -22.74 -7.05 -5.44
CA PHE A 347 -23.77 -6.78 -4.43
C PHE A 347 -24.87 -5.81 -4.89
N SER A 348 -25.18 -5.78 -6.19
CA SER A 348 -26.08 -4.81 -6.80
C SER A 348 -27.58 -5.08 -6.59
N LEU A 349 -27.98 -6.29 -6.16
CA LEU A 349 -29.39 -6.58 -5.93
C LEU A 349 -29.87 -6.14 -4.54
N PRO A 350 -31.16 -5.77 -4.38
CA PRO A 350 -31.72 -5.45 -3.08
C PRO A 350 -31.49 -6.57 -2.05
N GLY A 351 -30.96 -6.21 -0.89
CA GLY A 351 -30.67 -7.15 0.21
C GLY A 351 -29.32 -7.88 0.11
N ASP A 352 -28.57 -7.76 -1.00
CA ASP A 352 -27.26 -8.41 -1.15
C ASP A 352 -26.28 -7.97 -0.07
N VAL A 353 -26.19 -6.66 0.18
CA VAL A 353 -25.28 -6.09 1.18
C VAL A 353 -25.61 -6.61 2.58
N ASP A 354 -26.88 -6.58 2.97
CA ASP A 354 -27.32 -7.03 4.30
C ASP A 354 -27.07 -8.53 4.49
N ARG A 355 -27.36 -9.32 3.45
CA ARG A 355 -27.17 -10.77 3.49
C ARG A 355 -25.69 -11.15 3.49
N ALA A 356 -24.86 -10.53 2.66
CA ALA A 356 -23.42 -10.74 2.64
C ALA A 356 -22.79 -10.37 4.01
N ARG A 357 -23.22 -9.25 4.60
CA ARG A 357 -22.80 -8.85 5.95
C ARG A 357 -23.20 -9.90 6.99
N GLN A 358 -24.42 -10.42 6.94
CA GLN A 358 -24.87 -11.48 7.83
C GLN A 358 -23.99 -12.73 7.70
N TYR A 359 -23.65 -13.15 6.48
CA TYR A 359 -22.77 -14.29 6.27
C TYR A 359 -21.36 -14.06 6.82
N VAL A 360 -20.80 -12.87 6.63
CA VAL A 360 -19.50 -12.52 7.24
C VAL A 360 -19.56 -12.68 8.77
N LEU A 361 -20.61 -12.16 9.41
CA LEU A 361 -20.79 -12.26 10.87
C LEU A 361 -21.07 -13.68 11.39
N GLN A 362 -21.67 -14.54 10.56
CA GLN A 362 -21.94 -15.95 10.88
C GLN A 362 -20.75 -16.88 10.55
N SER A 363 -19.77 -16.38 9.80
CA SER A 363 -18.55 -17.10 9.41
C SER A 363 -17.38 -16.81 10.34
N ASP A 364 -16.22 -17.42 10.06
CA ASP A 364 -14.93 -17.04 10.63
C ASP A 364 -14.15 -16.00 9.79
N GLY A 365 -14.78 -15.35 8.81
CA GLY A 365 -14.10 -14.51 7.83
C GLY A 365 -13.34 -13.32 8.43
N VAL A 366 -13.89 -12.70 9.47
CA VAL A 366 -13.21 -11.62 10.22
C VAL A 366 -11.96 -12.16 10.93
N GLN A 367 -12.09 -13.31 11.59
CA GLN A 367 -11.01 -13.95 12.33
C GLN A 367 -9.89 -14.40 11.39
N GLN A 368 -10.23 -15.00 10.24
CA GLN A 368 -9.25 -15.41 9.22
C GLN A 368 -8.52 -14.22 8.60
N THR A 369 -9.21 -13.12 8.34
CA THR A 369 -8.59 -11.89 7.84
C THR A 369 -7.64 -11.29 8.87
N THR A 370 -8.05 -11.27 10.14
CA THR A 370 -7.22 -10.82 11.26
C THR A 370 -5.97 -11.69 11.42
N TYR A 371 -6.12 -13.01 11.33
CA TYR A 371 -4.99 -13.95 11.38
C TYR A 371 -4.03 -13.72 10.21
N LEU A 372 -4.55 -13.50 8.99
CA LEU A 372 -3.71 -13.17 7.84
C LEU A 372 -2.93 -11.86 8.06
N ALA A 373 -3.57 -10.82 8.61
CA ALA A 373 -2.90 -9.57 8.95
C ALA A 373 -1.75 -9.80 9.95
N GLN A 374 -1.97 -10.64 10.98
CA GLN A 374 -0.93 -11.01 11.94
C GLN A 374 0.26 -11.70 11.27
N GLN A 375 0.01 -12.61 10.31
CA GLN A 375 1.10 -13.27 9.57
C GLN A 375 1.95 -12.26 8.77
N TYR A 376 1.31 -11.28 8.13
CA TYR A 376 2.03 -10.21 7.45
C TYR A 376 2.84 -9.35 8.43
N CYS A 377 2.28 -8.95 9.58
CA CYS A 377 3.05 -8.22 10.60
C CYS A 377 4.23 -9.05 11.12
N HIS A 378 4.05 -10.34 11.41
CA HIS A 378 5.15 -11.22 11.82
C HIS A 378 6.25 -11.30 10.75
N GLN A 379 5.89 -11.36 9.47
CA GLN A 379 6.87 -11.33 8.40
C GLN A 379 7.61 -10.00 8.35
N ALA A 380 6.93 -8.87 8.55
CA ALA A 380 7.57 -7.56 8.60
C ALA A 380 8.59 -7.48 9.76
N VAL A 381 8.21 -7.96 10.96
CA VAL A 381 9.09 -8.03 12.13
C VAL A 381 10.30 -8.93 11.87
N ARG A 382 10.11 -10.09 11.25
CA ARG A 382 11.22 -11.00 10.86
C ARG A 382 12.21 -10.34 9.92
N GLU A 383 11.72 -9.57 8.95
CA GLU A 383 12.58 -8.87 7.99
C GLU A 383 13.37 -7.75 8.68
N ILE A 384 12.69 -6.86 9.40
CA ILE A 384 13.36 -5.70 10.01
C ILE A 384 14.32 -6.07 11.14
N SER A 385 14.09 -7.22 11.80
CA SER A 385 14.99 -7.74 12.84
C SER A 385 16.38 -8.12 12.34
N LYS A 386 16.56 -8.25 11.01
CA LYS A 386 17.87 -8.48 10.36
C LYS A 386 18.75 -7.23 10.37
N LEU A 387 18.17 -6.03 10.56
CA LEU A 387 18.96 -4.81 10.74
C LEU A 387 19.60 -4.77 12.13
N ARG A 388 20.61 -3.90 12.27
CA ARG A 388 21.33 -3.71 13.54
C ARG A 388 20.35 -3.26 14.62
N PRO A 389 20.41 -3.82 15.85
CA PRO A 389 19.61 -3.33 16.97
C PRO A 389 19.75 -1.83 17.18
N SER A 390 18.61 -1.14 17.26
CA SER A 390 18.52 0.31 17.44
C SER A 390 17.10 0.71 17.85
N PRO A 391 16.92 1.85 18.54
CA PRO A 391 15.59 2.38 18.85
C PRO A 391 14.68 2.53 17.63
N GLU A 392 15.23 2.87 16.47
CA GLU A 392 14.50 3.07 15.22
C GLU A 392 14.04 1.75 14.61
N ARG A 393 14.88 0.69 14.66
CA ARG A 393 14.46 -0.67 14.31
C ARG A 393 13.33 -1.13 15.23
N ASP A 394 13.48 -0.92 16.54
CA ASP A 394 12.48 -1.35 17.52
C ASP A 394 11.18 -0.55 17.39
N ALA A 395 11.25 0.73 17.01
CA ALA A 395 10.08 1.54 16.67
C ALA A 395 9.35 1.02 15.42
N LEU A 396 10.07 0.51 14.41
CA LEU A 396 9.47 -0.14 13.24
C LEU A 396 8.79 -1.47 13.60
N ILE A 397 9.34 -2.23 14.54
CA ILE A 397 8.68 -3.42 15.10
C ILE A 397 7.37 -3.02 15.78
N GLN A 398 7.42 -2.04 16.67
CA GLN A 398 6.22 -1.51 17.36
C GLN A 398 5.17 -0.98 16.39
N LEU A 399 5.55 -0.28 15.32
CA LEU A 399 4.60 0.18 14.30
C LEU A 399 3.87 -0.99 13.63
N SER A 400 4.52 -2.14 13.46
CA SER A 400 3.86 -3.35 12.91
C SER A 400 2.80 -3.89 13.88
N GLU A 401 3.03 -3.78 15.19
CA GLU A 401 2.07 -4.21 16.23
C GLU A 401 0.92 -3.20 16.37
N ILE A 402 1.20 -1.89 16.28
CA ILE A 402 0.21 -0.83 16.29
C ILE A 402 -0.79 -1.01 15.14
N VAL A 403 -0.34 -1.50 13.97
CA VAL A 403 -1.24 -1.81 12.84
C VAL A 403 -2.33 -2.80 13.23
N LEU A 404 -2.02 -3.82 14.04
CA LEU A 404 -2.98 -4.86 14.42
C LEU A 404 -3.99 -4.40 15.49
N THR A 405 -3.61 -3.43 16.31
CA THR A 405 -4.39 -2.98 17.48
C THR A 405 -5.12 -1.67 17.25
N ARG A 406 -4.95 -1.04 16.08
CA ARG A 406 -5.59 0.24 15.77
C ARG A 406 -7.11 0.10 15.66
N GLN A 407 -7.80 1.17 16.07
CA GLN A 407 -9.25 1.26 16.01
C GLN A 407 -9.75 2.22 14.90
N LYS A 408 -8.85 3.04 14.35
CA LYS A 408 -9.08 4.00 13.26
C LYS A 408 -7.79 4.24 12.48
#